data_AF-A0A940DUI9-F1
#
_entry.id   AF-A0A940DUI9-F1
#
_cell.length_a   1.000
_cell.length_b   1.000
_cell.length_c   1.000
_cell.angle_alpha   90.00
_cell.angle_beta   90.00
_cell.angle_gamma   90.00
#
_symmetry.space_group_name_H-M   'P 1'
#
loop_
_entity.id
_entity.type
_entity.pdbx_description
1 polymer ?
#
loop_
_entity_poly.entity_id
_entity_poly.type
_entity_poly.pdbx_seq_one_letter_code
_entity_poly.pdbx_strand_id
1 'polypeptide(L)'
;MRKVVSFACLLSFLPFLLSFTPKNYLAEYQSPEGIRFVSDSQTWTEEALEELYQELLRNEHGKELQTLREVRIKGAANNGINGEYNPLSHVITLYNGDERSTVESMRSVLSHEYGHHFAFYYIPQHILPIQTKWKTLRHAEDALSLSFWNYSTKGKYKWFTQEIFADDYVMLYGATAKVEKEAIENETVFQHMTKHENKDISNVLENKALQQYLEEVTGLKVDSNRIMQTPQLLDWNDDIVTFKVMQRNDILYRFAFDYYEGEPVPDNWVHRGYYTLLSDNHDTISIPLTATMLEEQTDLVNKSVQISVEAVDVDTNLGMKTLVSTIEYSASK
;
A
#
# COMPACT_ATOMS: atom_id res chain seq x y z
N MET A 1 38.59 14.15 50.40
CA MET A 1 37.25 14.46 49.83
C MET A 1 37.29 14.96 48.39
N ARG A 2 38.10 15.97 48.01
CA ARG A 2 38.15 16.49 46.62
C ARG A 2 38.42 15.45 45.51
N LYS A 3 39.27 14.45 45.75
CA LYS A 3 39.58 13.39 44.76
C LYS A 3 38.46 12.37 44.56
N VAL A 4 37.57 12.17 45.55
CA VAL A 4 36.45 11.20 45.48
C VAL A 4 35.28 11.80 44.71
N VAL A 5 35.03 13.11 44.86
CA VAL A 5 33.98 13.83 44.12
C VAL A 5 34.32 13.92 42.61
N SER A 6 35.59 14.10 42.26
CA SER A 6 36.02 14.15 40.85
C SER A 6 35.90 12.81 40.12
N PHE A 7 36.02 11.68 40.84
CA PHE A 7 35.89 10.34 40.26
C PHE A 7 34.41 9.94 40.09
N ALA A 8 33.54 10.37 41.01
CA ALA A 8 32.09 10.18 40.91
C ALA A 8 31.47 10.95 39.73
N CYS A 9 31.94 12.18 39.45
CA CYS A 9 31.51 12.93 38.26
C CYS A 9 31.93 12.26 36.95
N LEU A 10 33.11 11.63 36.88
CA LEU A 10 33.56 10.92 35.67
C LEU A 10 32.71 9.66 35.41
N LEU A 11 32.33 8.94 36.47
CA LEU A 11 31.45 7.77 36.41
C LEU A 11 30.01 8.10 35.99
N SER A 12 29.50 9.29 36.32
CA SER A 12 28.18 9.74 35.84
C SER A 12 28.13 10.10 34.34
N PHE A 13 29.28 10.39 33.71
CA PHE A 13 29.37 10.60 32.26
C PHE A 13 29.80 9.34 31.49
N LEU A 14 30.24 8.29 32.17
CA LEU A 14 30.59 7.00 31.55
C LEU A 14 29.46 6.41 30.67
N PRO A 15 28.17 6.42 31.07
CA PRO A 15 27.10 5.93 30.19
C PRO A 15 26.88 6.81 28.94
N PHE A 16 27.20 8.11 29.00
CA PHE A 16 27.19 8.97 27.82
C PHE A 16 28.35 8.66 26.87
N LEU A 17 29.56 8.47 27.41
CA LEU A 17 30.77 8.16 26.62
C LEU A 17 30.75 6.75 26.02
N LEU A 18 30.14 5.77 26.70
CA LEU A 18 29.96 4.40 26.20
C LEU A 18 28.80 4.25 25.20
N SER A 19 27.96 5.28 25.02
CA SER A 19 26.87 5.26 24.02
C SER A 19 27.34 5.61 22.60
N PHE A 20 28.58 6.09 22.45
CA PHE A 20 29.21 6.35 21.16
C PHE A 20 30.03 5.14 20.69
N THR A 21 29.39 4.00 20.50
CA THR A 21 29.91 3.06 19.51
C THR A 21 29.60 3.67 18.14
N PRO A 22 30.60 4.12 17.36
CA PRO A 22 30.33 4.58 16.01
C PRO A 22 29.68 3.43 15.25
N LYS A 23 28.43 3.64 14.82
CA LYS A 23 27.84 2.76 13.81
C LYS A 23 28.61 3.04 12.54
N ASN A 24 29.38 2.05 12.08
CA ASN A 24 30.11 2.13 10.84
C ASN A 24 29.14 1.94 9.67
N TYR A 25 28.45 3.02 9.30
CA TYR A 25 27.74 3.06 8.03
C TYR A 25 28.76 3.12 6.89
N LEU A 26 28.46 2.45 5.79
CA LEU A 26 29.27 2.47 4.57
C LEU A 26 28.98 3.70 3.71
N ALA A 27 27.77 4.26 3.82
CA ALA A 27 27.36 5.51 3.19
C ALA A 27 26.44 6.30 4.13
N GLU A 28 26.49 7.63 4.03
CA GLU A 28 25.66 8.56 4.79
C GLU A 28 25.38 9.81 3.96
N TYR A 29 24.15 10.32 4.04
CA TYR A 29 23.69 11.58 3.47
C TYR A 29 22.84 12.33 4.50
N GLN A 30 22.95 13.65 4.56
CA GLN A 30 22.18 14.51 5.48
C GLN A 30 21.29 15.46 4.67
N SER A 31 19.97 15.28 4.77
CA SER A 31 19.00 16.14 4.09
C SER A 31 18.95 17.57 4.68
N PRO A 32 18.43 18.56 3.91
CA PRO A 32 18.20 19.93 4.38
C PRO A 32 17.32 20.06 5.64
N GLU A 33 16.35 19.15 5.83
CA GLU A 33 15.43 19.13 6.97
C GLU A 33 16.07 18.54 8.23
N GLY A 34 17.28 17.99 8.13
CA GLY A 34 17.95 17.35 9.26
C GLY A 34 17.73 15.85 9.37
N ILE A 35 17.08 15.21 8.38
CA ILE A 35 16.92 13.75 8.31
C ILE A 35 18.21 13.11 7.81
N ARG A 36 18.74 12.13 8.56
CA ARG A 36 19.91 11.34 8.18
C ARG A 36 19.50 10.16 7.32
N PHE A 37 20.17 9.95 6.20
CA PHE A 37 20.06 8.76 5.38
C PHE A 37 21.36 7.99 5.54
N VAL A 38 21.29 6.72 5.93
CA VAL A 38 22.48 5.92 6.24
C VAL A 38 22.33 4.50 5.73
N SER A 39 23.43 3.88 5.32
CA SER A 39 23.43 2.49 4.83
C SER A 39 24.60 1.69 5.38
N ASP A 40 24.36 0.42 5.71
CA ASP A 40 25.42 -0.58 5.93
C ASP A 40 25.61 -1.53 4.72
N SER A 41 24.85 -1.33 3.63
CA SER A 41 24.97 -2.08 2.38
C SER A 41 26.05 -1.48 1.48
N GLN A 42 26.80 -2.35 0.79
CA GLN A 42 27.81 -1.92 -0.18
C GLN A 42 27.21 -1.40 -1.49
N THR A 43 25.93 -1.70 -1.77
CA THR A 43 25.28 -1.33 -3.03
C THR A 43 24.68 0.08 -3.00
N TRP A 44 24.58 0.68 -1.81
CA TRP A 44 23.98 1.99 -1.59
C TRP A 44 25.05 3.03 -1.30
N THR A 45 25.28 3.93 -2.26
CA THR A 45 26.23 5.05 -2.16
C THR A 45 25.57 6.28 -1.55
N GLU A 46 26.35 7.32 -1.26
CA GLU A 46 25.82 8.62 -0.81
C GLU A 46 24.85 9.22 -1.84
N GLU A 47 25.15 9.11 -3.13
CA GLU A 47 24.28 9.58 -4.21
C GLU A 47 22.95 8.82 -4.24
N ALA A 48 22.96 7.50 -4.09
CA ALA A 48 21.74 6.69 -4.01
C ALA A 48 20.91 7.04 -2.77
N LEU A 49 21.54 7.42 -1.66
CA LEU A 49 20.86 7.90 -0.46
C LEU A 49 20.23 9.28 -0.65
N GLU A 50 20.89 10.17 -1.40
CA GLU A 50 20.30 11.44 -1.83
C GLU A 50 19.09 11.22 -2.75
N GLU A 51 19.18 10.30 -3.72
CA GLU A 51 18.06 9.93 -4.58
C GLU A 51 16.90 9.32 -3.78
N LEU A 52 17.18 8.49 -2.77
CA LEU A 52 16.16 7.96 -1.86
C LEU A 52 15.46 9.07 -1.07
N TYR A 53 16.20 10.11 -0.68
CA TYR A 53 15.62 11.31 -0.09
C TYR A 53 14.71 12.05 -1.08
N GLN A 54 15.12 12.20 -2.34
CA GLN A 54 14.23 12.77 -3.37
C GLN A 54 12.97 11.94 -3.57
N GLU A 55 13.07 10.61 -3.50
CA GLU A 55 11.91 9.71 -3.56
C GLU A 55 11.03 9.84 -2.31
N LEU A 56 11.60 10.05 -1.12
CA LEU A 56 10.81 10.39 0.08
C LEU A 56 9.97 11.63 -0.19
N LEU A 57 10.57 12.71 -0.71
CA LEU A 57 9.89 13.98 -1.00
C LEU A 57 8.77 13.90 -2.05
N ARG A 58 8.67 12.79 -2.79
CA ARG A 58 7.54 12.55 -3.71
C ARG A 58 6.27 12.12 -2.99
N ASN A 59 6.34 11.80 -1.70
CA ASN A 59 5.15 11.72 -0.88
C ASN A 59 4.65 13.12 -0.53
N GLU A 60 3.36 13.26 -0.23
CA GLU A 60 2.82 14.48 0.35
C GLU A 60 3.18 14.57 1.83
N HIS A 61 3.73 15.71 2.26
CA HIS A 61 4.27 15.91 3.60
C HIS A 61 3.70 17.16 4.26
N GLY A 62 3.48 17.08 5.56
CA GLY A 62 3.20 18.22 6.42
C GLY A 62 4.34 18.54 7.38
N LYS A 63 3.99 19.02 8.57
CA LYS A 63 4.97 19.42 9.61
C LYS A 63 5.68 18.22 10.23
N GLU A 64 5.12 17.03 10.11
CA GLU A 64 5.66 15.78 10.63
C GLU A 64 7.04 15.46 10.05
N LEU A 65 7.32 15.81 8.78
CA LEU A 65 8.60 15.53 8.11
C LEU A 65 9.80 16.02 8.93
N GLN A 66 9.68 17.17 9.59
CA GLN A 66 10.72 17.77 10.44
C GLN A 66 11.03 16.95 11.69
N THR A 67 10.19 15.98 12.03
CA THR A 67 10.35 15.11 13.20
C THR A 67 10.96 13.76 12.85
N LEU A 68 10.98 13.36 11.57
CA LEU A 68 11.70 12.18 11.12
C LEU A 68 13.20 12.40 11.32
N ARG A 69 13.90 11.44 11.93
CA ARG A 69 15.32 11.59 12.28
C ARG A 69 16.25 10.85 11.34
N GLU A 70 15.87 9.64 10.94
CA GLU A 70 16.75 8.79 10.15
C GLU A 70 15.95 7.86 9.24
N VAL A 71 16.43 7.68 8.01
CA VAL A 71 16.08 6.59 7.11
C VAL A 71 17.33 5.72 6.97
N ARG A 72 17.24 4.46 7.39
CA ARG A 72 18.37 3.52 7.41
C ARG A 72 18.12 2.40 6.43
N ILE A 73 19.13 2.07 5.64
CA ILE A 73 19.17 0.88 4.80
C ILE A 73 20.05 -0.16 5.48
N LYS A 74 19.49 -1.37 5.62
CA LYS A 74 20.22 -2.55 6.08
C LYS A 74 20.40 -3.52 4.93
N GLY A 75 21.64 -3.89 4.61
CA GLY A 75 21.97 -4.83 3.56
C GLY A 75 21.34 -6.21 3.78
N ALA A 76 21.45 -6.71 5.01
CA ALA A 76 20.98 -8.04 5.39
C ALA A 76 19.45 -8.18 5.33
N ALA A 77 19.01 -9.38 4.94
CA ALA A 77 17.61 -9.76 4.98
C ALA A 77 17.07 -9.91 6.40
N ASN A 78 15.77 -9.70 6.58
CA ASN A 78 15.11 -9.81 7.87
C ASN A 78 13.80 -10.61 7.79
N ASN A 79 13.86 -11.94 7.85
CA ASN A 79 12.73 -12.85 8.08
C ASN A 79 11.37 -12.47 7.42
N GLY A 80 11.37 -11.92 6.20
CA GLY A 80 10.15 -11.51 5.48
C GLY A 80 9.61 -10.11 5.81
N ILE A 81 10.33 -9.31 6.59
CA ILE A 81 10.06 -7.89 6.86
C ILE A 81 10.91 -7.04 5.92
N ASN A 82 10.27 -6.16 5.16
CA ASN A 82 10.96 -5.28 4.22
C ASN A 82 11.23 -3.88 4.80
N GLY A 83 10.44 -3.45 5.79
CA GLY A 83 10.53 -2.14 6.42
C GLY A 83 10.12 -2.18 7.90
N GLU A 84 10.56 -1.18 8.65
CA GLU A 84 10.10 -0.94 10.02
C GLU A 84 10.25 0.54 10.40
N TYR A 85 9.18 1.13 10.92
CA TYR A 85 9.21 2.43 11.59
C TYR A 85 9.24 2.30 13.11
N ASN A 86 10.20 2.97 13.75
CA ASN A 86 10.29 3.07 15.20
C ASN A 86 9.72 4.43 15.70
N PRO A 87 8.57 4.45 16.40
CA PRO A 87 7.93 5.68 16.85
C PRO A 87 8.62 6.36 18.03
N LEU A 88 9.56 5.72 18.73
CA LEU A 88 10.30 6.33 19.83
C LEU A 88 11.56 7.05 19.33
N SER A 89 12.23 6.49 18.33
CA SER A 89 13.43 7.08 17.74
C SER A 89 13.16 7.87 16.47
N HIS A 90 11.95 7.79 15.90
CA HIS A 90 11.55 8.37 14.62
C HIS A 90 12.50 7.94 13.49
N VAL A 91 12.70 6.63 13.39
CA VAL A 91 13.63 6.01 12.42
C VAL A 91 12.85 5.05 11.55
N ILE A 92 13.00 5.19 10.23
CA ILE A 92 12.60 4.19 9.25
C ILE A 92 13.80 3.29 8.98
N THR A 93 13.61 1.98 9.01
CA THR A 93 14.61 0.98 8.59
C THR A 93 14.07 0.23 7.39
N LEU A 94 14.80 0.23 6.29
CA LEU A 94 14.54 -0.52 5.07
C LEU A 94 15.51 -1.70 5.01
N TYR A 95 14.99 -2.91 4.83
CA TYR A 95 15.76 -4.15 4.85
C TYR A 95 15.99 -4.69 3.42
N ASN A 96 16.89 -5.67 3.31
CA ASN A 96 17.31 -6.28 2.04
C ASN A 96 18.02 -5.30 1.09
N GLY A 97 18.76 -4.31 1.61
CA GLY A 97 19.46 -3.32 0.80
C GLY A 97 20.49 -3.92 -0.17
N ASP A 98 21.05 -5.10 0.12
CA ASP A 98 21.98 -5.79 -0.78
C ASP A 98 21.27 -6.41 -1.99
N GLU A 99 19.99 -6.80 -1.84
CA GLU A 99 19.15 -7.39 -2.88
C GLU A 99 18.35 -6.32 -3.63
N ARG A 100 17.92 -5.29 -2.91
CA ARG A 100 17.14 -4.14 -3.37
C ARG A 100 18.05 -2.92 -3.44
N SER A 101 18.84 -2.86 -4.49
CA SER A 101 19.89 -1.86 -4.68
C SER A 101 19.45 -0.60 -5.42
N THR A 102 18.14 -0.44 -5.69
CA THR A 102 17.61 0.76 -6.38
C THR A 102 16.53 1.46 -5.56
N VAL A 103 16.39 2.76 -5.77
CA VAL A 103 15.38 3.60 -5.12
C VAL A 103 13.97 3.12 -5.44
N GLU A 104 13.70 2.74 -6.70
CA GLU A 104 12.39 2.25 -7.13
C GLU A 104 11.99 0.98 -6.38
N SER A 105 12.94 0.09 -6.10
CA SER A 105 12.70 -1.16 -5.35
C SER A 105 12.36 -0.92 -3.88
N MET A 106 12.67 0.26 -3.35
CA MET A 106 12.39 0.69 -1.97
C MET A 106 11.17 1.61 -1.84
N ARG A 107 10.74 2.29 -2.92
CA ARG A 107 9.65 3.29 -2.94
C ARG A 107 8.43 2.88 -2.12
N SER A 108 7.87 1.71 -2.42
CA SER A 108 6.62 1.26 -1.79
C SER A 108 6.80 1.05 -0.28
N VAL A 109 7.95 0.49 0.12
CA VAL A 109 8.26 0.23 1.54
C VAL A 109 8.52 1.55 2.25
N LEU A 110 9.31 2.45 1.66
CA LEU A 110 9.58 3.76 2.22
C LEU A 110 8.29 4.55 2.47
N SER A 111 7.37 4.56 1.49
CA SER A 111 6.08 5.24 1.60
C SER A 111 5.21 4.64 2.70
N HIS A 112 5.20 3.31 2.84
CA HIS A 112 4.49 2.60 3.91
C HIS A 112 5.03 2.95 5.29
N GLU A 113 6.34 2.82 5.49
CA GLU A 113 6.97 3.13 6.77
C GLU A 113 6.85 4.62 7.13
N TYR A 114 6.87 5.50 6.13
CA TYR A 114 6.55 6.91 6.34
C TYR A 114 5.08 7.13 6.71
N GLY A 115 4.15 6.33 6.17
CA GLY A 115 2.75 6.32 6.58
C GLY A 115 2.58 6.02 8.07
N HIS A 116 3.39 5.13 8.66
CA HIS A 116 3.43 4.97 10.11
C HIS A 116 3.92 6.25 10.82
N HIS A 117 5.01 6.86 10.35
CA HIS A 117 5.51 8.12 10.92
C HIS A 117 4.42 9.21 10.93
N PHE A 118 3.74 9.38 9.81
CA PHE A 118 2.61 10.29 9.64
C PHE A 118 1.48 10.00 10.63
N ALA A 119 1.06 8.73 10.75
CA ALA A 119 0.00 8.31 11.65
C ALA A 119 0.34 8.60 13.12
N PHE A 120 1.58 8.33 13.54
CA PHE A 120 2.05 8.60 14.90
C PHE A 120 2.10 10.10 15.22
N TYR A 121 2.42 10.94 14.25
CA TYR A 121 2.45 12.39 14.46
C TYR A 121 1.04 12.99 14.63
N TYR A 122 0.14 12.71 13.69
CA TYR A 122 -1.18 13.37 13.66
C TYR A 122 -2.23 12.68 14.54
N ILE A 123 -2.17 11.36 14.67
CA ILE A 123 -3.19 10.57 15.38
C ILE A 123 -2.49 9.53 16.27
N PRO A 124 -1.64 9.93 17.24
CA PRO A 124 -0.87 8.99 18.08
C PRO A 124 -1.72 7.95 18.82
N GLN A 125 -3.00 8.24 19.05
CA GLN A 125 -3.95 7.33 19.68
C GLN A 125 -4.46 6.18 18.78
N HIS A 126 -4.13 6.16 17.48
CA HIS A 126 -4.63 5.13 16.54
C HIS A 126 -4.26 3.70 16.97
N ILE A 127 -3.08 3.51 17.55
CA ILE A 127 -2.58 2.24 18.11
C ILE A 127 -3.29 1.74 19.36
N LEU A 128 -4.02 2.60 20.08
CA LEU A 128 -4.65 2.25 21.35
C LEU A 128 -5.97 1.50 21.09
N PRO A 129 -6.39 0.60 22.00
CA PRO A 129 -7.66 -0.13 21.90
C PRO A 129 -8.85 0.77 22.31
N ILE A 130 -8.88 1.98 21.77
CA ILE A 130 -9.95 2.95 21.96
C ILE A 130 -10.57 3.31 20.61
N GLN A 131 -11.81 3.76 20.65
CA GLN A 131 -12.48 4.31 19.48
C GLN A 131 -11.89 5.68 19.16
N THR A 132 -11.37 5.84 17.93
CA THR A 132 -10.93 7.13 17.40
C THR A 132 -11.86 7.55 16.26
N LYS A 133 -11.93 8.86 15.98
CA LYS A 133 -12.71 9.37 14.82
C LYS A 133 -12.25 8.71 13.52
N TRP A 134 -10.93 8.50 13.37
CA TRP A 134 -10.37 7.75 12.25
C TRP A 134 -10.94 6.33 12.16
N LYS A 135 -10.93 5.53 13.25
CA LYS A 135 -11.45 4.15 13.23
C LYS A 135 -12.92 4.09 12.84
N THR A 136 -13.74 5.03 13.35
CA THR A 136 -15.16 5.11 13.00
C THR A 136 -15.34 5.40 11.52
N LEU A 137 -14.64 6.40 10.99
CA LEU A 137 -14.75 6.79 9.59
C LEU A 137 -14.19 5.72 8.65
N ARG A 138 -13.17 4.98 9.11
CA ARG A 138 -12.52 3.93 8.34
C ARG A 138 -13.30 2.61 8.32
N HIS A 139 -14.26 2.43 9.24
CA HIS A 139 -14.88 1.15 9.56
C HIS A 139 -13.86 0.10 10.03
N ALA A 140 -12.96 0.52 10.92
CA ALA A 140 -11.85 -0.27 11.45
C ALA A 140 -11.97 -0.46 12.97
N GLU A 141 -13.18 -0.52 13.51
CA GLU A 141 -13.45 -0.69 14.95
C GLU A 141 -12.97 -2.05 15.47
N ASP A 142 -13.13 -3.09 14.66
CA ASP A 142 -12.71 -4.46 14.97
C ASP A 142 -11.23 -4.72 14.61
N ALA A 143 -10.53 -3.70 14.08
CA ALA A 143 -9.11 -3.82 13.75
C ALA A 143 -8.27 -4.03 15.02
N LEU A 144 -7.25 -4.87 14.89
CA LEU A 144 -6.37 -5.19 16.00
C LEU A 144 -5.63 -3.91 16.44
N SER A 145 -5.67 -3.65 17.75
CA SER A 145 -4.99 -2.51 18.39
C SER A 145 -3.87 -3.07 19.27
N LEU A 146 -2.73 -2.36 19.34
CA LEU A 146 -1.48 -2.72 20.04
C LEU A 146 -0.62 -3.83 19.39
N SER A 147 0.39 -3.42 18.60
CA SER A 147 1.46 -4.29 18.07
C SER A 147 2.79 -4.23 18.85
N PHE A 148 2.95 -3.35 19.86
CA PHE A 148 4.24 -3.14 20.55
C PHE A 148 4.88 -4.39 21.18
N TRP A 149 4.10 -5.45 21.44
CA TRP A 149 4.57 -6.63 22.17
C TRP A 149 4.44 -7.96 21.41
N ASN A 150 3.80 -8.00 20.23
CA ASN A 150 3.63 -9.28 19.53
C ASN A 150 3.28 -9.14 18.03
N TYR A 151 4.29 -8.92 17.19
CA TYR A 151 4.19 -9.06 15.72
C TYR A 151 4.05 -10.54 15.26
N SER A 152 3.91 -11.49 16.18
CA SER A 152 3.80 -12.93 15.92
C SER A 152 2.36 -13.36 15.57
N THR A 153 1.74 -12.72 14.57
CA THR A 153 0.46 -13.20 14.03
C THR A 153 0.58 -13.39 12.53
N LYS A 154 1.09 -14.57 12.13
CA LYS A 154 1.14 -15.00 10.73
C LYS A 154 -0.22 -14.71 10.05
N GLY A 155 -0.18 -13.86 9.01
CA GLY A 155 -1.34 -13.53 8.17
C GLY A 155 -2.34 -12.51 8.73
N LYS A 156 -2.20 -12.02 9.96
CA LYS A 156 -3.12 -11.02 10.54
C LYS A 156 -2.55 -9.60 10.62
N TYR A 157 -1.28 -9.40 10.26
CA TYR A 157 -0.60 -8.12 10.45
C TYR A 157 -1.31 -6.96 9.73
N LYS A 158 -1.76 -7.17 8.49
CA LYS A 158 -2.54 -6.18 7.73
C LYS A 158 -3.74 -5.63 8.51
N TRP A 159 -4.36 -6.43 9.39
CA TRP A 159 -5.54 -6.01 10.16
C TRP A 159 -5.22 -5.19 11.42
N PHE A 160 -3.94 -4.88 11.68
CA PHE A 160 -3.62 -3.91 12.72
C PHE A 160 -3.93 -2.49 12.25
N THR A 161 -4.41 -1.68 13.19
CA THR A 161 -4.80 -0.29 12.90
C THR A 161 -3.68 0.52 12.27
N GLN A 162 -2.43 0.38 12.73
CA GLN A 162 -1.30 1.13 12.17
C GLN A 162 -0.90 0.68 10.76
N GLU A 163 -1.14 -0.57 10.38
CA GLU A 163 -0.89 -1.07 9.02
C GLU A 163 -1.94 -0.53 8.05
N ILE A 164 -3.23 -0.60 8.42
CA ILE A 164 -4.32 0.00 7.64
C ILE A 164 -4.06 1.49 7.41
N PHE A 165 -3.59 2.20 8.44
CA PHE A 165 -3.29 3.62 8.31
C PHE A 165 -2.12 3.89 7.36
N ALA A 166 -1.04 3.12 7.46
CA ALA A 166 0.10 3.24 6.56
C ALA A 166 -0.28 2.95 5.11
N ASP A 167 -1.07 1.90 4.88
CA ASP A 167 -1.64 1.59 3.56
C ASP A 167 -2.53 2.74 3.04
N ASP A 168 -3.40 3.30 3.89
CA ASP A 168 -4.24 4.44 3.53
C ASP A 168 -3.38 5.66 3.13
N TYR A 169 -2.27 5.90 3.85
CA TYR A 169 -1.33 6.96 3.52
C TYR A 169 -0.69 6.72 2.15
N VAL A 170 -0.26 5.49 1.84
CA VAL A 170 0.31 5.15 0.53
C VAL A 170 -0.67 5.50 -0.61
N MET A 171 -1.94 5.17 -0.44
CA MET A 171 -2.96 5.45 -1.45
C MET A 171 -3.22 6.96 -1.61
N LEU A 172 -3.33 7.70 -0.51
CA LEU A 172 -3.71 9.13 -0.54
C LEU A 172 -2.55 10.08 -0.81
N TYR A 173 -1.37 9.77 -0.28
CA TYR A 173 -0.24 10.69 -0.14
C TYR A 173 1.09 10.07 -0.55
N GLY A 174 1.15 8.76 -0.77
CA GLY A 174 2.38 8.05 -1.12
C GLY A 174 2.92 8.41 -2.51
N ALA A 175 4.22 8.25 -2.72
CA ALA A 175 4.87 8.50 -4.00
C ALA A 175 4.30 7.56 -5.08
N THR A 176 3.87 8.16 -6.20
CA THR A 176 3.29 7.43 -7.33
C THR A 176 4.26 7.42 -8.51
N ALA A 177 4.05 6.49 -9.43
CA ALA A 177 4.81 6.42 -10.67
C ALA A 177 3.87 6.12 -11.84
N LYS A 178 4.15 6.72 -12.98
CA LYS A 178 3.46 6.39 -14.22
C LYS A 178 3.75 4.95 -14.60
N VAL A 179 2.74 4.25 -15.10
CA VAL A 179 2.87 2.89 -15.60
C VAL A 179 3.60 2.93 -16.95
N GLU A 180 4.62 2.09 -17.07
CA GLU A 180 5.35 1.92 -18.32
C GLU A 180 4.46 1.29 -19.40
N LYS A 181 4.61 1.77 -20.65
CA LYS A 181 3.79 1.29 -21.77
C LYS A 181 3.88 -0.24 -21.96
N GLU A 182 5.08 -0.79 -21.78
CA GLU A 182 5.32 -2.23 -21.87
C GLU A 182 4.49 -3.01 -20.83
N ALA A 183 4.36 -2.48 -19.60
CA ALA A 183 3.59 -3.11 -18.53
C ALA A 183 2.07 -3.14 -18.83
N ILE A 184 1.58 -2.18 -19.63
CA ILE A 184 0.21 -2.16 -20.13
C ILE A 184 0.04 -3.19 -21.25
N GLU A 185 0.96 -3.19 -22.22
CA GLU A 185 0.92 -4.07 -23.40
C GLU A 185 1.02 -5.57 -23.03
N ASN A 186 1.79 -5.90 -22.00
CA ASN A 186 1.96 -7.28 -21.51
C ASN A 186 1.09 -7.61 -20.28
N GLU A 187 0.22 -6.69 -19.86
CA GLU A 187 -0.68 -6.80 -18.71
C GLU A 187 -0.02 -7.08 -17.35
N THR A 188 1.30 -6.90 -17.22
CA THR A 188 2.02 -7.07 -15.94
C THR A 188 1.70 -5.95 -14.94
N VAL A 189 1.15 -4.83 -15.40
CA VAL A 189 0.69 -3.72 -14.55
C VAL A 189 -0.20 -4.19 -13.39
N PHE A 190 -1.12 -5.14 -13.62
CA PHE A 190 -2.00 -5.62 -12.55
C PHE A 190 -1.28 -6.44 -11.47
N GLN A 191 -0.07 -6.94 -11.77
CA GLN A 191 0.76 -7.67 -10.80
C GLN A 191 1.57 -6.70 -9.93
N HIS A 192 1.88 -5.51 -10.45
CA HIS A 192 2.78 -4.53 -9.83
C HIS A 192 2.10 -3.22 -9.41
N MET A 193 0.80 -3.07 -9.63
CA MET A 193 0.05 -1.92 -9.14
C MET A 193 0.11 -1.80 -7.63
N THR A 194 0.13 -0.57 -7.13
CA THR A 194 0.04 -0.27 -5.69
C THR A 194 -1.37 -0.63 -5.22
N LYS A 195 -1.49 -1.67 -4.39
CA LYS A 195 -2.78 -2.14 -3.87
C LYS A 195 -2.85 -1.91 -2.37
N HIS A 196 -4.02 -1.53 -1.91
CA HIS A 196 -4.40 -1.59 -0.51
C HIS A 196 -4.51 -3.06 -0.04
N GLU A 197 -3.81 -3.46 1.02
CA GLU A 197 -3.78 -4.87 1.45
C GLU A 197 -5.07 -5.30 2.19
N ASN A 198 -5.76 -4.34 2.81
CA ASN A 198 -7.02 -4.55 3.52
C ASN A 198 -8.23 -4.52 2.58
N LYS A 199 -8.35 -5.54 1.72
CA LYS A 199 -9.39 -5.63 0.70
C LYS A 199 -10.83 -5.80 1.24
N ASP A 200 -10.98 -6.20 2.51
CA ASP A 200 -12.30 -6.43 3.11
C ASP A 200 -12.93 -5.15 3.69
N ILE A 201 -12.19 -4.04 3.70
CA ILE A 201 -12.72 -2.71 4.03
C ILE A 201 -12.71 -1.85 2.76
N SER A 202 -13.69 -0.94 2.65
CA SER A 202 -13.77 -0.01 1.53
C SER A 202 -12.44 0.74 1.34
N ASN A 203 -12.06 0.96 0.09
CA ASN A 203 -10.81 1.64 -0.23
C ASN A 203 -10.88 3.11 0.22
N VAL A 204 -9.79 3.63 0.80
CA VAL A 204 -9.71 5.00 1.28
C VAL A 204 -9.94 6.04 0.17
N LEU A 205 -9.63 5.70 -1.09
CA LEU A 205 -9.86 6.57 -2.26
C LEU A 205 -11.35 6.89 -2.48
N GLU A 206 -12.26 6.06 -1.98
CA GLU A 206 -13.72 6.29 -2.10
C GLU A 206 -14.31 6.93 -0.84
N ASN A 207 -13.57 6.96 0.26
CA ASN A 207 -14.06 7.40 1.56
C ASN A 207 -13.88 8.91 1.77
N LYS A 208 -14.79 9.70 1.16
CA LYS A 208 -14.76 11.17 1.24
C LYS A 208 -14.77 11.72 2.67
N ALA A 209 -15.51 11.08 3.58
CA ALA A 209 -15.60 11.55 4.96
C ALA A 209 -14.27 11.38 5.71
N LEU A 210 -13.59 10.26 5.50
CA LEU A 210 -12.25 10.02 6.03
C LEU A 210 -11.22 10.97 5.40
N GLN A 211 -11.27 11.16 4.08
CA GLN A 211 -10.40 12.11 3.38
C GLN A 211 -10.53 13.51 4.00
N GLN A 212 -11.75 14.04 4.10
CA GLN A 212 -12.02 15.36 4.71
C GLN A 212 -11.50 15.47 6.15
N TYR A 213 -11.66 14.42 6.94
CA TYR A 213 -11.12 14.38 8.29
C TYR A 213 -9.59 14.42 8.31
N LEU A 214 -8.93 13.67 7.43
CA LEU A 214 -7.47 13.72 7.32
C LEU A 214 -7.01 15.12 6.89
N GLU A 215 -7.63 15.73 5.89
CA GLU A 215 -7.31 17.10 5.48
C GLU A 215 -7.49 18.12 6.62
N GLU A 216 -8.53 17.96 7.44
CA GLU A 216 -8.80 18.80 8.61
C GLU A 216 -7.69 18.68 9.66
N VAL A 217 -7.24 17.46 9.95
CA VAL A 217 -6.25 17.18 11.00
C VAL A 217 -4.83 17.49 10.57
N THR A 218 -4.50 17.25 9.29
CA THR A 218 -3.12 17.34 8.79
C THR A 218 -2.85 18.64 8.06
N GLY A 219 -3.89 19.28 7.53
CA GLY A 219 -3.78 20.42 6.61
C GLY A 219 -3.34 20.04 5.20
N LEU A 220 -3.09 18.76 4.92
CA LEU A 220 -2.77 18.26 3.58
C LEU A 220 -4.04 18.09 2.75
N LYS A 221 -3.94 18.30 1.45
CA LYS A 221 -5.04 18.07 0.52
C LYS A 221 -4.86 16.74 -0.18
N VAL A 222 -5.93 15.98 -0.29
CA VAL A 222 -5.92 14.76 -1.12
C VAL A 222 -5.94 15.22 -2.57
N ASP A 223 -4.97 14.75 -3.35
CA ASP A 223 -4.95 15.01 -4.78
C ASP A 223 -6.17 14.35 -5.44
N SER A 224 -7.03 15.17 -6.05
CA SER A 224 -8.23 14.70 -6.75
C SER A 224 -7.91 13.72 -7.88
N ASN A 225 -6.71 13.80 -8.47
CA ASN A 225 -6.28 12.88 -9.53
C ASN A 225 -6.04 11.46 -9.00
N ARG A 226 -5.84 11.28 -7.69
CA ARG A 226 -5.71 9.95 -7.08
C ARG A 226 -7.05 9.28 -6.82
N ILE A 227 -8.14 10.03 -6.86
CA ILE A 227 -9.46 9.49 -6.56
C ILE A 227 -9.87 8.52 -7.65
N MET A 228 -10.17 7.30 -7.22
CA MET A 228 -10.67 6.22 -8.06
C MET A 228 -11.94 5.65 -7.44
N GLN A 229 -12.81 5.10 -8.29
CA GLN A 229 -14.02 4.39 -7.87
C GLN A 229 -13.96 2.94 -8.29
N THR A 230 -14.39 2.09 -7.38
CA THR A 230 -14.58 0.66 -7.59
C THR A 230 -15.69 0.47 -8.64
N PRO A 231 -15.43 -0.24 -9.75
CA PRO A 231 -16.46 -0.59 -10.72
C PRO A 231 -17.66 -1.29 -10.07
N GLN A 232 -18.87 -0.93 -10.49
CA GLN A 232 -20.10 -1.50 -9.94
C GLN A 232 -20.85 -2.27 -11.01
N LEU A 233 -21.24 -3.51 -10.73
CA LEU A 233 -22.14 -4.25 -11.61
C LEU A 233 -23.49 -3.50 -11.68
N LEU A 234 -23.90 -3.10 -12.88
CA LEU A 234 -25.17 -2.40 -13.10
C LEU A 234 -26.28 -3.35 -13.53
N ASP A 235 -25.98 -4.17 -14.53
CA ASP A 235 -26.96 -5.04 -15.16
C ASP A 235 -26.26 -6.21 -15.85
N TRP A 236 -26.99 -7.30 -16.06
CA TRP A 236 -26.52 -8.44 -16.84
C TRP A 236 -27.69 -9.19 -17.49
N ASN A 237 -27.39 -9.83 -18.61
CA ASN A 237 -28.24 -10.83 -19.24
C ASN A 237 -27.36 -11.96 -19.81
N ASP A 238 -27.96 -12.85 -20.58
CA ASP A 238 -27.27 -14.02 -21.13
C ASP A 238 -26.17 -13.66 -22.16
N ASP A 239 -26.20 -12.43 -22.71
CA ASP A 239 -25.27 -11.99 -23.74
C ASP A 239 -24.23 -10.97 -23.22
N ILE A 240 -24.61 -10.11 -22.28
CA ILE A 240 -23.83 -8.92 -21.90
C ILE A 240 -23.85 -8.73 -20.38
N VAL A 241 -22.69 -8.36 -19.84
CA VAL A 241 -22.55 -7.81 -18.48
C VAL A 241 -22.15 -6.35 -18.57
N THR A 242 -22.84 -5.48 -17.83
CA THR A 242 -22.58 -4.04 -17.82
C THR A 242 -22.12 -3.56 -16.45
N PHE A 243 -21.01 -2.85 -16.42
CA PHE A 243 -20.45 -2.22 -15.23
C PHE A 243 -20.52 -0.70 -15.34
N LYS A 244 -20.83 -0.04 -14.24
CA LYS A 244 -20.55 1.38 -14.04
C LYS A 244 -19.07 1.53 -13.73
N VAL A 245 -18.42 2.44 -14.42
CA VAL A 245 -17.02 2.78 -14.21
C VAL A 245 -16.83 4.28 -14.02
N MET A 246 -15.62 4.67 -13.62
CA MET A 246 -15.27 6.07 -13.46
C MET A 246 -15.03 6.69 -14.84
N GLN A 247 -15.64 7.85 -15.08
CA GLN A 247 -15.46 8.60 -16.32
C GLN A 247 -14.08 9.28 -16.34
N ARG A 248 -13.06 8.54 -16.79
CA ARG A 248 -11.64 8.95 -16.90
C ARG A 248 -10.96 8.15 -18.02
N ASN A 249 -9.89 8.68 -18.65
CA ASN A 249 -9.21 8.05 -19.80
C ASN A 249 -7.93 7.28 -19.44
N ASP A 250 -7.50 7.39 -18.20
CA ASP A 250 -6.23 6.91 -17.67
C ASP A 250 -6.43 5.70 -16.76
N ILE A 251 -7.62 5.07 -16.78
CA ILE A 251 -7.89 3.88 -15.99
C ILE A 251 -7.90 2.65 -16.89
N LEU A 252 -7.00 1.71 -16.62
CA LEU A 252 -6.97 0.39 -17.23
C LEU A 252 -7.79 -0.58 -16.38
N TYR A 253 -8.81 -1.18 -16.97
CA TYR A 253 -9.67 -2.16 -16.32
C TYR A 253 -9.34 -3.57 -16.79
N ARG A 254 -9.38 -4.54 -15.87
CA ARG A 254 -9.38 -5.98 -16.15
C ARG A 254 -10.54 -6.66 -15.46
N PHE A 255 -11.41 -7.25 -16.26
CA PHE A 255 -12.54 -8.04 -15.81
C PHE A 255 -12.16 -9.51 -15.92
N ALA A 256 -12.05 -10.19 -14.78
CA ALA A 256 -11.79 -11.62 -14.71
C ALA A 256 -13.11 -12.37 -14.51
N PHE A 257 -13.38 -13.35 -15.37
CA PHE A 257 -14.55 -14.19 -15.34
C PHE A 257 -14.11 -15.61 -14.98
N ASP A 258 -14.43 -16.02 -13.76
CA ASP A 258 -14.09 -17.32 -13.21
C ASP A 258 -15.38 -18.19 -13.12
N TYR A 259 -15.32 -19.45 -13.55
CA TYR A 259 -16.44 -20.40 -13.49
C TYR A 259 -16.06 -21.76 -12.89
N TYR A 260 -17.09 -22.50 -12.49
CA TYR A 260 -16.97 -23.80 -11.82
C TYR A 260 -17.43 -24.94 -12.73
N GLU A 261 -16.62 -25.98 -12.84
CA GLU A 261 -17.10 -27.29 -13.29
C GLU A 261 -17.51 -28.12 -12.07
N GLY A 262 -18.81 -28.45 -11.98
CA GLY A 262 -19.35 -29.24 -10.87
C GLY A 262 -19.62 -28.43 -9.59
N GLU A 263 -19.62 -29.12 -8.44
CA GLU A 263 -19.91 -28.51 -7.13
C GLU A 263 -18.92 -27.36 -6.81
N PRO A 264 -19.38 -26.24 -6.23
CA PRO A 264 -18.56 -25.07 -5.94
C PRO A 264 -17.63 -25.34 -4.74
N VAL A 265 -16.60 -26.15 -4.95
CA VAL A 265 -15.51 -26.37 -4.01
C VAL A 265 -14.33 -25.46 -4.41
N PRO A 266 -13.63 -24.82 -3.46
CA PRO A 266 -12.56 -23.85 -3.75
C PRO A 266 -11.40 -24.35 -4.61
N ASP A 267 -11.27 -25.66 -4.85
CA ASP A 267 -10.19 -26.27 -5.63
C ASP A 267 -10.58 -26.60 -7.08
N ASN A 268 -11.84 -26.34 -7.50
CA ASN A 268 -12.38 -26.67 -8.83
C ASN A 268 -12.50 -25.47 -9.79
N TRP A 269 -11.62 -24.47 -9.68
CA TRP A 269 -11.59 -23.36 -10.63
C TRP A 269 -10.99 -23.85 -11.95
N VAL A 270 -11.80 -23.94 -13.00
CA VAL A 270 -11.34 -24.59 -14.23
C VAL A 270 -10.78 -23.58 -15.23
N HIS A 271 -11.31 -22.36 -15.26
CA HIS A 271 -11.00 -21.46 -16.37
C HIS A 271 -11.27 -20.00 -16.07
N ARG A 272 -10.55 -19.16 -16.82
CA ARG A 272 -10.39 -17.76 -16.54
C ARG A 272 -10.31 -16.96 -17.82
N GLY A 273 -11.44 -16.41 -18.21
CA GLY A 273 -11.48 -15.38 -19.24
C GLY A 273 -11.07 -14.05 -18.63
N TYR A 274 -10.36 -13.22 -19.39
CA TYR A 274 -10.14 -11.83 -19.02
C TYR A 274 -10.54 -10.91 -20.16
N TYR A 275 -11.11 -9.77 -19.80
CA TYR A 275 -11.33 -8.65 -20.72
C TYR A 275 -10.61 -7.42 -20.16
N THR A 276 -9.63 -6.93 -20.92
CA THR A 276 -8.82 -5.77 -20.55
C THR A 276 -9.12 -4.61 -21.49
N LEU A 277 -9.33 -3.42 -20.95
CA LEU A 277 -9.49 -2.21 -21.76
C LEU A 277 -9.02 -0.96 -21.03
N LEU A 278 -8.50 0.00 -21.80
CA LEU A 278 -8.25 1.35 -21.32
C LEU A 278 -9.54 2.16 -21.48
N SER A 279 -9.96 2.81 -20.41
CA SER A 279 -11.18 3.61 -20.38
C SER A 279 -11.13 4.76 -21.40
N ASP A 280 -12.28 5.06 -21.99
CA ASP A 280 -12.45 6.01 -23.09
C ASP A 280 -13.49 7.11 -22.77
N ASN A 281 -13.55 7.51 -21.50
CA ASN A 281 -14.43 8.56 -20.97
C ASN A 281 -15.93 8.22 -20.98
N HIS A 282 -16.28 6.94 -21.02
CA HIS A 282 -17.64 6.48 -20.75
C HIS A 282 -17.80 6.15 -19.25
N ASP A 283 -19.02 6.25 -18.75
CA ASP A 283 -19.37 5.88 -17.38
C ASP A 283 -19.85 4.43 -17.26
N THR A 284 -19.88 3.70 -18.39
CA THR A 284 -20.27 2.30 -18.46
C THR A 284 -19.37 1.49 -19.39
N ILE A 285 -19.12 0.24 -19.02
CA ILE A 285 -18.45 -0.77 -19.85
C ILE A 285 -19.38 -1.95 -19.99
N SER A 286 -19.72 -2.32 -21.22
CA SER A 286 -20.53 -3.50 -21.55
C SER A 286 -19.64 -4.55 -22.21
N ILE A 287 -19.62 -5.74 -21.62
CA ILE A 287 -18.75 -6.85 -22.04
C ILE A 287 -19.64 -7.95 -22.58
N PRO A 288 -19.54 -8.31 -23.87
CA PRO A 288 -20.19 -9.51 -24.40
C PRO A 288 -19.60 -10.74 -23.71
N LEU A 289 -20.45 -11.58 -23.11
CA LEU A 289 -20.03 -12.84 -22.47
C LEU A 289 -19.41 -13.81 -23.49
N THR A 290 -19.78 -13.70 -24.76
CA THR A 290 -19.18 -14.46 -25.87
C THR A 290 -17.70 -14.13 -26.05
N ALA A 291 -17.29 -12.88 -25.79
CA ALA A 291 -15.91 -12.43 -25.90
C ALA A 291 -15.01 -12.94 -24.76
N THR A 292 -15.58 -13.52 -23.70
CA THR A 292 -14.81 -14.01 -22.53
C THR A 292 -14.49 -15.51 -22.63
N MET A 293 -14.67 -16.12 -23.81
CA MET A 293 -14.49 -17.56 -24.07
C MET A 293 -15.42 -18.48 -23.26
N LEU A 294 -16.59 -17.98 -22.83
CA LEU A 294 -17.60 -18.81 -22.15
C LEU A 294 -18.28 -19.81 -23.10
N GLU A 295 -18.31 -19.54 -24.40
CA GLU A 295 -18.99 -20.39 -25.40
C GLU A 295 -18.35 -21.77 -25.59
N GLU A 296 -17.07 -21.94 -25.25
CA GLU A 296 -16.37 -23.23 -25.41
C GLU A 296 -16.80 -24.29 -24.37
N GLN A 297 -17.72 -23.95 -23.47
CA GLN A 297 -18.09 -24.76 -22.31
C GLN A 297 -19.58 -25.11 -22.29
N THR A 298 -19.95 -26.14 -23.06
CA THR A 298 -21.34 -26.60 -23.20
C THR A 298 -21.87 -27.37 -21.98
N ASP A 299 -21.00 -27.76 -21.05
CA ASP A 299 -21.30 -28.74 -19.99
C ASP A 299 -21.33 -28.15 -18.57
N LEU A 300 -21.48 -26.82 -18.44
CA LEU A 300 -21.50 -26.16 -17.13
C LEU A 300 -22.75 -26.56 -16.31
N VAL A 301 -22.51 -27.47 -15.36
CA VAL A 301 -23.49 -28.00 -14.41
C VAL A 301 -24.05 -26.90 -13.49
N ASN A 302 -23.24 -25.86 -13.22
CA ASN A 302 -23.61 -24.70 -12.43
C ASN A 302 -23.46 -23.42 -13.26
N LYS A 303 -24.58 -22.76 -13.54
CA LYS A 303 -24.69 -21.59 -14.43
C LYS A 303 -24.37 -20.27 -13.74
N SER A 304 -23.33 -20.27 -12.90
CA SER A 304 -22.91 -19.07 -12.18
C SER A 304 -21.52 -18.65 -12.62
N VAL A 305 -21.35 -17.38 -12.93
CA VAL A 305 -20.04 -16.78 -13.21
C VAL A 305 -19.67 -15.84 -12.07
N GLN A 306 -18.44 -15.97 -11.59
CA GLN A 306 -17.85 -15.05 -10.66
C GLN A 306 -17.02 -14.03 -11.41
N ILE A 307 -17.34 -12.75 -11.21
CA ILE A 307 -16.67 -11.65 -11.89
C ILE A 307 -15.91 -10.84 -10.86
N SER A 308 -14.61 -10.70 -11.07
CA SER A 308 -13.78 -9.75 -10.32
C SER A 308 -13.22 -8.69 -11.24
N VAL A 309 -13.13 -7.46 -10.74
CA VAL A 309 -12.66 -6.32 -11.53
C VAL A 309 -11.46 -5.70 -10.85
N GLU A 310 -10.37 -5.58 -11.59
CA GLU A 310 -9.21 -4.78 -11.21
C GLU A 310 -9.17 -3.50 -12.05
N ALA A 311 -8.79 -2.40 -11.42
CA ALA A 311 -8.65 -1.10 -12.04
C ALA A 311 -7.30 -0.50 -11.66
N VAL A 312 -6.55 0.03 -12.63
CA VAL A 312 -5.27 0.71 -12.39
C VAL A 312 -5.31 2.08 -13.05
N ASP A 313 -4.99 3.11 -12.29
CA ASP A 313 -4.67 4.42 -12.85
C ASP A 313 -3.25 4.36 -13.47
N VAL A 314 -3.15 4.51 -14.78
CA VAL A 314 -1.88 4.37 -15.52
C VAL A 314 -0.93 5.55 -15.31
N ASP A 315 -1.41 6.68 -14.81
CA ASP A 315 -0.57 7.84 -14.49
C ASP A 315 0.00 7.78 -13.07
N THR A 316 -0.67 7.07 -12.16
CA THR A 316 -0.24 6.97 -10.75
C THR A 316 0.16 5.56 -10.28
N ASN A 317 -0.12 4.52 -11.06
CA ASN A 317 0.01 3.10 -10.70
C ASN A 317 -0.80 2.70 -9.45
N LEU A 318 -1.78 3.51 -9.06
CA LEU A 318 -2.71 3.18 -7.98
C LEU A 318 -3.74 2.16 -8.48
N GLY A 319 -3.94 1.13 -7.68
CA GLY A 319 -4.74 -0.03 -8.01
C GLY A 319 -5.93 -0.21 -7.08
N MET A 320 -7.05 -0.67 -7.64
CA MET A 320 -8.20 -1.15 -6.90
C MET A 320 -8.57 -2.56 -7.37
N LYS A 321 -9.11 -3.36 -6.45
CA LYS A 321 -9.72 -4.64 -6.76
C LYS A 321 -11.09 -4.71 -6.12
N THR A 322 -12.10 -4.95 -6.95
CA THR A 322 -13.47 -5.17 -6.51
C THR A 322 -13.64 -6.59 -5.99
N LEU A 323 -14.54 -6.76 -5.04
CA LEU A 323 -15.02 -8.08 -4.62
C LEU A 323 -15.74 -8.79 -5.77
N VAL A 324 -15.82 -10.10 -5.63
CA VAL A 324 -16.45 -10.96 -6.62
C VAL A 324 -17.95 -10.73 -6.67
N SER A 325 -18.48 -10.42 -7.86
CA SER A 325 -19.92 -10.48 -8.13
C SER A 325 -20.26 -11.85 -8.71
N THR A 326 -21.26 -12.52 -8.15
CA THR A 326 -21.78 -13.77 -8.72
C THR A 326 -23.02 -13.43 -9.54
N ILE A 327 -23.00 -13.77 -10.82
CA ILE A 327 -24.17 -13.70 -11.69
C ILE A 327 -24.63 -15.10 -12.05
N GLU A 328 -25.95 -15.30 -12.10
CA GLU A 328 -26.56 -16.50 -12.68
C GLU A 328 -27.03 -16.16 -14.10
N TYR A 329 -26.80 -17.05 -15.05
CA TYR A 329 -27.22 -16.87 -16.44
C TYR A 329 -28.03 -18.07 -16.95
N SER A 330 -29.01 -17.81 -17.81
CA SER A 330 -29.74 -18.85 -18.50
C SER A 330 -29.04 -19.17 -19.81
N ALA A 331 -28.24 -20.24 -19.85
CA ALA A 331 -27.82 -20.78 -21.15
C ALA A 331 -29.07 -21.09 -22.00
N SER A 332 -29.39 -20.22 -22.95
CA SER A 332 -30.37 -20.50 -23.99
C SER A 332 -29.74 -21.49 -24.96
N LYS A 333 -30.41 -22.64 -25.15
CA LYS A 333 -29.97 -23.74 -26.01
C LYS A 333 -29.78 -23.34 -27.46
#